data_AF-A0ABD0M6I2-F1
#
_entry.id   AF-A0ABD0M6I2-F1
#
_cell.length_a   1.000
_cell.length_b   1.000
_cell.length_c   1.000
_cell.angle_alpha   90.00
_cell.angle_beta   90.00
_cell.angle_gamma   90.00
#
_symmetry.space_group_name_H-M   'P 1'
#
loop_
_entity.id
_entity.type
_entity.pdbx_description
1 polymer ?
#
loop_
_entity_poly.entity_id
_entity_poly.type
_entity_poly.pdbx_seq_one_letter_code
_entity_poly.pdbx_strand_id
1 'polypeptide(L)'
;MRMCYQAIQHKDGEIVRVRDCVLLRSGPGRSDVPYVAKVGALWSNPDNGEIMMSLLWYYQPEHTEAGRQSHDVDCEVFASRHRDENSVACIDDKCYVLTYNQYCRYRAEMRRHDDSALPRSNLVPELSPSESSPVLPDKKIPSQDVDPANVFVCWKVYDFRQKRILKNPS
;
A
#
# COMPACT_ATOMS: atom_id res chain seq x y z
N MET A 1 6.34 -28.20 6.93
CA MET A 1 5.42 -27.15 7.43
C MET A 1 6.14 -25.81 7.31
N ARG A 2 5.57 -24.80 6.64
CA ARG A 2 6.22 -23.47 6.53
C ARG A 2 5.97 -22.68 7.82
N MET A 3 7.01 -22.04 8.37
CA MET A 3 6.85 -21.14 9.52
C MET A 3 6.36 -19.79 9.01
N CYS A 4 5.15 -19.38 9.42
CA CYS A 4 4.51 -18.15 8.97
C CYS A 4 4.52 -17.07 10.05
N TYR A 5 4.62 -15.81 9.63
CA TYR A 5 4.67 -14.64 10.51
C TYR A 5 3.52 -13.68 10.22
N GLN A 6 3.05 -12.97 11.24
CA GLN A 6 2.05 -11.90 11.07
C GLN A 6 2.71 -10.54 10.74
N ALA A 7 3.98 -10.39 11.09
CA ALA A 7 4.76 -9.18 10.89
C ALA A 7 6.26 -9.49 10.83
N ILE A 8 7.00 -8.57 10.24
CA ILE A 8 8.46 -8.47 10.31
C ILE A 8 8.83 -7.08 10.84
N GLN A 9 10.00 -6.98 11.48
CA GLN A 9 10.53 -5.72 11.96
C GLN A 9 11.91 -5.48 11.35
N HIS A 10 12.10 -4.31 10.73
CA HIS A 10 13.39 -3.86 10.24
C HIS A 10 14.26 -3.37 11.41
N LYS A 11 15.58 -3.29 11.21
CA LYS A 11 16.54 -3.00 12.29
C LYS A 11 16.40 -1.60 12.89
N ASP A 12 15.84 -0.66 12.13
CA ASP A 12 15.49 0.69 12.59
C ASP A 12 14.19 0.75 13.40
N GLY A 13 13.49 -0.38 13.54
CA GLY A 13 12.26 -0.50 14.31
C GLY A 13 10.98 -0.48 13.47
N GLU A 14 11.04 -0.23 12.16
CA GLU A 14 9.86 -0.23 11.30
C GLU A 14 9.21 -1.62 11.22
N ILE A 15 7.87 -1.68 11.34
CA ILE A 15 7.12 -2.95 11.34
C ILE A 15 6.22 -3.03 10.11
N VAL A 16 6.48 -4.02 9.26
CA VAL A 16 5.63 -4.42 8.13
C VAL A 16 4.81 -5.64 8.51
N ARG A 17 3.48 -5.51 8.40
CA ARG A 17 2.50 -6.56 8.73
C ARG A 17 1.88 -7.14 7.47
N VAL A 18 1.31 -8.34 7.60
CA VAL A 18 0.41 -8.88 6.58
C VAL A 18 -0.71 -7.86 6.31
N ARG A 19 -1.00 -7.61 5.03
CA ARG A 19 -1.92 -6.59 4.47
C ARG A 19 -1.39 -5.16 4.39
N ASP A 20 -0.21 -4.85 4.92
CA ASP A 20 0.45 -3.58 4.64
C ASP A 20 0.82 -3.49 3.14
N CYS A 21 0.93 -2.26 2.63
CA CYS A 21 1.49 -2.01 1.31
C CYS A 21 2.94 -1.57 1.44
N VAL A 22 3.77 -1.96 0.48
CA VAL A 22 5.21 -1.70 0.47
C VAL A 22 5.66 -1.22 -0.90
N LEU A 23 6.70 -0.40 -0.89
CA LEU A 23 7.51 -0.07 -2.06
C LEU A 23 8.60 -1.12 -2.22
N LEU A 24 8.87 -1.50 -3.46
CA LEU A 24 9.97 -2.37 -3.82
C LEU A 24 10.87 -1.68 -4.85
N ARG A 25 12.19 -1.79 -4.65
CA ARG A 25 13.17 -1.22 -5.57
C ARG A 25 13.13 -1.89 -6.95
N SER A 26 13.06 -1.06 -7.98
CA SER A 26 13.19 -1.44 -9.39
C SER A 26 14.66 -1.33 -9.80
N GLY A 27 15.43 -2.41 -9.72
CA GLY A 27 16.82 -2.44 -10.23
C GLY A 27 17.84 -1.57 -9.46
N PRO A 28 19.08 -1.43 -9.98
CA PRO A 28 20.18 -0.72 -9.31
C PRO A 28 20.12 0.82 -9.45
N GLY A 29 19.18 1.36 -10.23
CA GLY A 29 19.04 2.80 -10.48
C GLY A 29 18.02 3.47 -9.54
N ARG A 30 18.39 4.62 -8.95
CA ARG A 30 17.51 5.42 -8.08
C ARG A 30 16.46 6.25 -8.85
N SER A 31 16.48 6.19 -10.18
CA SER A 31 15.60 6.94 -11.08
C SER A 31 14.32 6.20 -11.48
N ASP A 32 14.24 4.91 -11.19
CA ASP A 32 13.16 4.08 -11.68
C ASP A 32 11.95 4.19 -10.76
N VAL A 33 10.76 4.20 -11.36
CA VAL A 33 9.49 4.24 -10.64
C VAL A 33 9.41 3.00 -9.72
N PRO A 34 9.20 3.18 -8.40
CA PRO A 34 9.17 2.05 -7.48
C PRO A 34 7.95 1.18 -7.72
N TYR A 35 8.08 -0.13 -7.50
CA TYR A 35 6.91 -1.00 -7.54
C TYR A 35 6.12 -0.92 -6.25
N VAL A 36 4.80 -1.01 -6.36
CA VAL A 36 3.87 -0.96 -5.22
C VAL A 36 3.18 -2.31 -5.10
N ALA A 37 3.18 -2.91 -3.90
CA ALA A 37 2.50 -4.18 -3.67
C ALA A 37 1.87 -4.26 -2.28
N LYS A 38 0.86 -5.13 -2.14
CA LYS A 38 0.31 -5.51 -0.84
C LYS A 38 0.89 -6.83 -0.38
N VAL A 39 1.34 -6.88 0.87
CA VAL A 39 1.82 -8.11 1.51
C VAL A 39 0.64 -9.04 1.78
N GLY A 40 0.68 -10.24 1.20
CA GLY A 40 -0.31 -11.30 1.38
C GLY A 40 0.01 -12.24 2.55
N ALA A 41 1.27 -12.65 2.66
CA ALA A 41 1.78 -13.52 3.72
C ALA A 41 3.29 -13.33 3.91
N LEU A 42 3.80 -13.72 5.08
CA LEU A 42 5.21 -13.70 5.44
C LEU A 42 5.61 -15.08 5.97
N TRP A 43 6.74 -15.64 5.53
CA TRP A 43 7.22 -16.95 5.99
C TRP A 43 8.73 -17.08 5.91
N SER A 44 9.29 -18.06 6.63
CA SER A 44 10.69 -18.47 6.45
C SER A 44 10.78 -19.57 5.39
N ASN A 45 11.66 -19.37 4.42
CA ASN A 45 11.97 -20.35 3.38
C ASN A 45 12.60 -21.60 4.05
N PRO A 46 12.01 -22.79 3.89
CA PRO A 46 12.52 -24.01 4.52
C PRO A 46 13.94 -24.39 4.12
N ASP A 47 14.39 -24.00 2.92
CA ASP A 47 15.65 -24.48 2.35
C ASP A 47 16.87 -23.71 2.89
N ASN A 48 16.74 -22.39 3.08
CA ASN A 48 17.84 -21.50 3.45
C ASN A 48 17.54 -20.61 4.67
N GLY A 49 16.32 -20.66 5.21
CA GLY A 49 15.87 -19.83 6.33
C GLY A 49 15.52 -18.38 5.99
N GLU A 50 15.69 -17.96 4.72
CA GLU A 50 15.41 -16.59 4.26
C GLU A 50 13.95 -16.20 4.49
N ILE A 51 13.70 -14.95 4.91
CA ILE A 51 12.34 -14.48 5.11
C ILE A 51 11.76 -14.00 3.77
N MET A 52 10.64 -14.61 3.40
CA MET A 52 9.94 -14.41 2.14
C MET A 52 8.57 -13.79 2.39
N MET A 53 8.03 -13.17 1.35
CA MET A 53 6.69 -12.61 1.33
C MET A 53 5.97 -12.95 0.04
N SER A 54 4.65 -13.04 0.10
CA SER A 54 3.80 -13.09 -1.08
C SER A 54 3.18 -11.71 -1.30
N LEU A 55 3.06 -11.34 -2.56
CA LEU A 55 2.67 -10.01 -2.97
C LEU A 55 1.41 -10.05 -3.83
N LEU A 56 0.62 -8.99 -3.75
CA LEU A 56 -0.38 -8.63 -4.74
C LEU A 56 -0.02 -7.28 -5.33
N TRP A 57 0.29 -7.26 -6.61
CA TRP A 57 0.85 -6.07 -7.27
C TRP A 57 -0.19 -4.99 -7.57
N TYR A 58 0.26 -3.75 -7.39
CA TYR A 58 -0.33 -2.56 -7.97
C TYR A 58 0.54 -2.06 -9.13
N TYR A 59 -0.08 -1.54 -10.17
CA TYR A 59 0.61 -0.97 -11.33
C TYR A 59 0.44 0.54 -11.34
N GLN A 60 1.55 1.27 -11.46
CA GLN A 60 1.51 2.69 -11.75
C GLN A 60 1.22 2.90 -13.24
N PRO A 61 0.66 4.04 -13.67
CA PRO A 61 0.47 4.36 -15.09
C PRO A 61 1.76 4.17 -15.92
N GLU A 62 2.92 4.50 -15.36
CA GLU A 62 4.25 4.35 -15.95
C GLU A 62 4.63 2.89 -16.23
N HIS A 63 4.07 1.94 -15.48
CA HIS A 63 4.30 0.50 -15.69
C HIS A 63 3.41 -0.09 -16.80
N THR A 64 2.50 0.70 -17.36
CA THR A 64 1.60 0.25 -18.43
C THR A 64 2.14 0.62 -19.80
N GLU A 65 1.79 -0.14 -20.83
CA GLU A 65 2.21 0.14 -22.22
C GLU A 65 1.72 1.51 -22.74
N ALA A 66 0.58 1.98 -22.22
CA ALA A 66 0.06 3.31 -22.55
C ALA A 66 0.86 4.43 -21.89
N GLY A 67 1.58 4.15 -20.79
CA GLY A 67 2.19 5.16 -19.94
C GLY A 67 1.15 6.05 -19.24
N ARG A 68 1.65 7.04 -18.49
CA ARG A 68 0.81 8.04 -17.82
C ARG A 68 0.05 8.89 -18.83
N GLN A 69 -1.25 9.01 -18.65
CA GLN A 69 -2.12 9.86 -19.43
C GLN A 69 -2.38 11.19 -18.72
N SER A 70 -2.79 12.21 -19.48
CA SER A 70 -3.07 13.56 -18.94
C SER A 70 -4.21 13.63 -17.92
N HIS A 71 -5.04 12.59 -17.83
CA HIS A 71 -6.17 12.50 -16.91
C HIS A 71 -5.89 11.60 -15.70
N ASP A 72 -4.71 10.96 -15.64
CA ASP A 72 -4.30 10.20 -14.47
C ASP A 72 -3.86 11.15 -13.35
N VAL A 73 -4.09 10.73 -12.11
CA VAL A 73 -3.69 11.52 -10.94
C VAL A 73 -2.26 11.14 -10.52
N ASP A 74 -1.47 12.10 -10.03
CA ASP A 74 -0.03 11.91 -9.75
C ASP A 74 0.26 10.64 -8.92
N CYS A 75 -0.47 10.40 -7.84
CA CYS A 75 -0.31 9.23 -6.95
C CYS A 75 -1.22 8.03 -7.31
N GLU A 76 -1.72 7.94 -8.55
CA GLU A 76 -2.64 6.89 -8.95
C GLU A 76 -1.93 5.54 -9.14
N VAL A 77 -2.56 4.48 -8.64
CA VAL A 77 -2.16 3.08 -8.89
C VAL A 77 -3.38 2.23 -9.24
N PHE A 78 -3.13 1.13 -9.96
CA PHE A 78 -4.14 0.21 -10.44
C PHE A 78 -4.00 -1.14 -9.74
N ALA A 79 -5.06 -1.62 -9.10
CA ALA A 79 -5.05 -2.94 -8.47
C ALA A 79 -4.94 -4.04 -9.52
N SER A 80 -4.12 -5.07 -9.28
CA SER A 80 -4.06 -6.25 -10.15
C SER A 80 -4.29 -7.54 -9.38
N ARG A 81 -4.58 -8.62 -10.11
CA ARG A 81 -4.60 -10.00 -9.59
C ARG A 81 -3.25 -10.70 -9.70
N HIS A 82 -2.21 -9.97 -10.12
CA HIS A 82 -0.86 -10.49 -10.23
C HIS A 82 -0.30 -10.81 -8.84
N ARG A 83 -0.04 -12.09 -8.60
CA ARG A 83 0.59 -12.59 -7.38
C ARG A 83 2.03 -13.00 -7.66
N ASP A 84 2.90 -12.76 -6.68
CA ASP A 84 4.31 -13.12 -6.75
C ASP A 84 4.87 -13.44 -5.37
N GLU A 85 6.06 -14.04 -5.30
CA GLU A 85 6.81 -14.30 -4.07
C GLU A 85 8.19 -13.63 -4.16
N ASN A 86 8.53 -12.81 -3.18
CA ASN A 86 9.79 -12.05 -3.14
C ASN A 86 10.45 -12.18 -1.77
N SER A 87 11.76 -11.96 -1.71
CA SER A 87 12.47 -11.77 -0.44
C SER A 87 12.02 -10.46 0.22
N VAL A 88 11.87 -10.46 1.54
CA VAL A 88 11.56 -9.23 2.28
C VAL A 88 12.69 -8.20 2.18
N ALA A 89 13.90 -8.61 1.80
CA ALA A 89 15.03 -7.71 1.54
C ALA A 89 14.80 -6.77 0.35
N CYS A 90 13.81 -7.06 -0.50
CA CYS A 90 13.44 -6.19 -1.62
C CYS A 90 12.54 -5.02 -1.21
N ILE A 91 12.04 -5.00 0.03
CA ILE A 91 11.26 -3.87 0.57
C ILE A 91 12.18 -2.65 0.65
N ASP A 92 11.71 -1.54 0.11
CA ASP A 92 12.36 -0.24 0.21
C ASP A 92 11.78 0.57 1.37
N ASP A 93 10.44 0.65 1.41
CA ASP A 93 9.70 1.44 2.40
C ASP A 93 8.26 0.92 2.52
N LYS A 94 7.56 1.28 3.58
CA LYS A 94 6.12 1.07 3.72
C LYS A 94 5.34 2.18 3.01
N CYS A 95 4.23 1.81 2.39
CA CYS A 95 3.36 2.76 1.71
C CYS A 95 1.88 2.48 2.00
N TYR A 96 1.01 3.38 1.52
CA TYR A 96 -0.42 3.34 1.78
C TYR A 96 -1.18 3.46 0.47
N VAL A 97 -1.99 2.44 0.14
CA VAL A 97 -2.88 2.49 -1.02
C VAL A 97 -4.32 2.66 -0.55
N LEU A 98 -4.85 3.86 -0.76
CA LEU A 98 -6.17 4.28 -0.32
C LEU A 98 -7.22 4.08 -1.41
N THR A 99 -8.47 3.80 -1.02
CA THR A 99 -9.60 3.96 -1.96
C THR A 99 -9.83 5.44 -2.25
N TYR A 100 -10.55 5.76 -3.32
CA TYR A 100 -10.89 7.14 -3.67
C TYR A 100 -11.48 7.93 -2.49
N ASN A 101 -12.49 7.36 -1.82
CA ASN A 101 -13.12 8.00 -0.66
C ASN A 101 -12.15 8.23 0.51
N GLN A 102 -11.24 7.28 0.75
CA GLN A 102 -10.22 7.42 1.79
C GLN A 102 -9.21 8.50 1.45
N TYR A 103 -8.77 8.55 0.19
CA TYR A 103 -7.86 9.57 -0.30
C TYR A 103 -8.46 10.97 -0.23
N CYS A 104 -9.74 11.13 -0.58
CA CYS A 104 -10.45 12.40 -0.41
C CYS A 104 -10.45 12.87 1.04
N ARG A 105 -10.68 11.97 2.01
CA ARG A 105 -10.60 12.29 3.44
C ARG A 105 -9.18 12.69 3.85
N TYR A 106 -8.17 11.91 3.45
CA TYR A 106 -6.75 12.20 3.70
C TYR A 106 -6.35 13.59 3.17
N ARG A 107 -6.68 13.90 1.90
CA ARG A 107 -6.37 15.22 1.30
C ARG A 107 -7.10 16.37 1.98
N ALA A 108 -8.31 16.15 2.48
CA ALA A 108 -9.05 17.17 3.23
C ALA A 108 -8.44 17.42 4.62
N GLU A 109 -7.90 16.38 5.27
CA GLU A 109 -7.18 16.51 6.54
C GLU A 109 -5.83 17.22 6.37
N MET A 110 -5.06 16.87 5.33
CA MET A 110 -3.79 17.53 5.01
C MET A 110 -3.95 19.04 4.79
N ARG A 111 -4.93 19.47 3.97
CA ARG A 111 -5.19 20.91 3.74
C ARG A 111 -5.56 21.67 5.01
N ARG A 112 -6.29 21.03 5.93
CA ARG A 112 -6.68 21.66 7.20
C ARG A 112 -5.48 21.86 8.13
N HIS A 113 -4.56 20.90 8.13
CA HIS A 113 -3.34 20.99 8.91
C HIS A 113 -2.47 22.15 8.41
N ASP A 114 -2.32 22.27 7.08
CA ASP A 114 -1.62 23.41 6.47
C ASP A 114 -2.27 24.75 6.86
N ASP A 115 -3.60 24.81 6.91
CA ASP A 115 -4.37 25.98 7.33
C ASP A 115 -4.40 26.19 8.87
N SER A 116 -3.70 25.37 9.66
CA SER A 116 -3.71 25.39 11.14
C SER A 116 -5.12 25.33 11.78
N ALA A 117 -6.09 24.75 11.08
CA ALA A 117 -7.44 24.60 11.58
C ALA A 117 -7.52 23.55 12.69
N LEU A 118 -8.39 23.77 13.69
CA LEU A 118 -8.58 22.82 14.81
C LEU A 118 -8.86 21.39 14.30
N PRO A 119 -8.33 20.34 14.97
CA PRO A 119 -8.66 18.97 14.64
C PRO A 119 -10.19 18.78 14.65
N ARG A 120 -10.71 17.90 13.80
CA ARG A 120 -12.12 17.50 13.95
C ARG A 120 -12.27 16.93 15.35
N SER A 121 -13.14 17.51 16.19
CA SER A 121 -13.59 16.82 17.38
C SER A 121 -14.23 15.53 16.89
N ASN A 122 -13.65 14.38 17.21
CA ASN A 122 -14.29 13.10 16.95
C ASN A 122 -15.59 13.09 17.77
N LEU A 123 -16.71 13.40 17.10
CA LEU A 123 -18.03 13.39 17.73
C LEU A 123 -18.41 11.97 18.19
N VAL A 124 -17.78 10.97 17.59
CA VAL A 124 -17.88 9.57 17.96
C VAL A 124 -16.62 9.19 18.76
N PRO A 125 -16.75 8.74 20.01
CA PRO A 125 -15.64 8.20 20.79
C PRO A 125 -14.94 7.07 20.04
N GLU A 126 -13.60 7.04 20.11
CA GLU A 126 -12.82 5.93 19.56
C GLU A 126 -13.20 4.66 20.33
N LEU A 127 -13.77 3.66 19.64
CA LEU A 127 -14.18 2.41 20.28
C LEU A 127 -12.94 1.73 20.87
N SER A 128 -13.08 1.22 22.09
CA SER A 128 -12.01 0.49 22.76
C SER A 128 -11.55 -0.69 21.89
N PRO A 129 -10.24 -1.05 21.86
CA PRO A 129 -9.74 -2.18 21.08
C PRO A 129 -10.45 -3.52 21.38
N SER A 130 -11.12 -3.62 22.53
CA SER A 130 -11.92 -4.76 22.95
C SER A 130 -13.32 -4.84 22.34
N GLU A 131 -13.87 -3.74 21.84
CA GLU A 131 -15.25 -3.66 21.32
C GLU A 131 -15.32 -3.57 19.79
N SER A 132 -14.18 -3.39 19.12
CA SER A 132 -14.10 -3.62 17.68
C SER A 132 -14.28 -5.12 17.42
N SER A 133 -15.44 -5.50 16.87
CA SER A 133 -15.58 -6.76 16.11
C SER A 133 -14.36 -6.96 15.19
N PRO A 134 -14.05 -8.18 14.72
CA PRO A 134 -12.94 -8.45 13.78
C PRO A 134 -13.21 -7.89 12.37
N VAL A 135 -14.02 -6.84 12.27
CA VAL A 135 -14.04 -5.91 11.15
C VAL A 135 -12.61 -5.44 10.99
N LEU A 136 -12.00 -5.98 9.94
CA LEU A 136 -10.69 -5.67 9.36
C LEU A 136 -10.07 -4.43 10.00
N PRO A 137 -8.85 -4.51 10.59
CA PRO A 137 -8.21 -3.35 11.21
C PRO A 137 -8.38 -2.19 10.27
N ASP A 138 -9.14 -1.21 10.74
CA ASP A 138 -9.62 -0.10 9.95
C ASP A 138 -8.44 0.36 9.11
N LYS A 139 -8.66 0.46 7.80
CA LYS A 139 -7.71 1.09 6.88
C LYS A 139 -7.61 2.55 7.32
N LYS A 140 -6.87 2.77 8.41
CA LYS A 140 -6.64 4.07 9.03
C LYS A 140 -6.01 4.91 7.95
N ILE A 141 -6.57 6.09 7.76
CA ILE A 141 -5.90 7.14 7.01
C ILE A 141 -4.47 7.22 7.59
N PRO A 142 -3.42 7.21 6.75
CA PRO A 142 -2.04 7.26 7.24
C PRO A 142 -1.88 8.40 8.24
N SER A 143 -1.04 8.19 9.27
CA SER A 143 -0.75 9.25 10.24
C SER A 143 -0.14 10.47 9.53
N GLN A 144 -0.23 11.62 10.17
CA GLN A 144 0.30 12.87 9.61
C GLN A 144 1.82 12.83 9.39
N ASP A 145 2.53 11.95 10.09
CA ASP A 145 3.97 11.78 9.99
C ASP A 145 4.42 10.98 8.74
N VAL A 146 3.48 10.40 7.98
CA VAL A 146 3.78 9.66 6.76
C VAL A 146 4.08 10.62 5.61
N ASP A 147 5.19 10.40 4.90
CA ASP A 147 5.52 11.15 3.69
C ASP A 147 4.38 11.04 2.66
N PRO A 148 3.78 12.17 2.21
CA PRO A 148 2.75 12.15 1.18
C PRO A 148 3.15 11.42 -0.12
N ALA A 149 4.44 11.32 -0.44
CA ALA A 149 4.94 10.56 -1.58
C ALA A 149 4.69 9.05 -1.46
N ASN A 150 4.53 8.53 -0.23
CA ASN A 150 4.23 7.13 0.06
C ASN A 150 2.71 6.84 0.13
N VAL A 151 1.86 7.82 -0.21
CA VAL A 151 0.39 7.68 -0.18
C VAL A 151 -0.19 7.68 -1.59
N PHE A 152 -0.68 6.52 -2.00
CA PHE A 152 -1.26 6.26 -3.32
C PHE A 152 -2.78 6.14 -3.26
N VAL A 153 -3.41 6.33 -4.41
CA VAL A 153 -4.85 6.16 -4.58
C VAL A 153 -5.18 5.13 -5.64
N CYS A 154 -6.15 4.26 -5.34
CA CYS A 154 -6.57 3.18 -6.22
C CYS A 154 -8.10 3.18 -6.41
N TRP A 155 -8.53 3.38 -7.65
CA TRP A 155 -9.93 3.21 -8.08
C TRP A 155 -10.10 2.46 -9.40
N LYS A 156 -9.00 2.06 -10.06
CA LYS A 156 -9.02 1.26 -11.29
C LYS A 156 -8.40 -0.11 -11.04
N VAL A 157 -8.74 -1.07 -11.90
CA VAL A 157 -8.17 -2.42 -11.90
C VAL A 157 -7.40 -2.63 -13.20
N TYR A 158 -6.19 -3.18 -13.12
CA TYR A 158 -5.34 -3.50 -14.27
C TYR A 158 -5.24 -5.01 -14.47
N ASP A 159 -5.63 -5.45 -15.67
CA ASP A 159 -5.41 -6.82 -16.14
C ASP A 159 -3.99 -6.91 -16.72
N PHE A 160 -3.07 -7.46 -15.93
CA PHE A 160 -1.67 -7.61 -16.31
C PHE A 160 -1.43 -8.63 -17.44
N ARG A 161 -2.39 -9.51 -17.70
CA ARG A 161 -2.32 -10.52 -18.77
C ARG A 161 -2.78 -9.92 -20.10
N GLN A 162 -3.87 -9.15 -20.07
CA GLN A 162 -4.44 -8.48 -21.24
C GLN A 162 -3.89 -7.06 -21.46
N LYS A 163 -2.99 -6.61 -20.59
CA LYS A 163 -2.32 -5.30 -20.64
C LYS A 163 -3.28 -4.11 -20.73
N ARG A 164 -4.41 -4.18 -20.01
CA ARG A 164 -5.45 -3.15 -20.07
C ARG A 164 -6.07 -2.81 -18.72
N ILE A 165 -6.56 -1.59 -18.61
CA ILE A 165 -7.37 -1.13 -17.50
C ILE A 165 -8.81 -1.61 -17.70
N LEU A 166 -9.40 -2.20 -16.66
CA LEU A 166 -10.80 -2.63 -16.65
C LEU A 166 -11.70 -1.45 -16.29
N LYS A 167 -12.75 -1.22 -17.08
CA LYS A 167 -13.80 -0.23 -16.79
C LYS A 167 -14.84 -0.87 -15.87
N ASN A 168 -15.02 -0.31 -14.67
CA ASN A 168 -15.97 -0.74 -13.62
C ASN A 168 -15.83 -2.21 -13.19
N PRO A 169 -15.10 -2.52 -12.09
CA PRO A 169 -15.17 -3.85 -11.51
C PRO A 169 -16.60 -4.09 -11.01
N SER A 170 -17.29 -5.04 -11.65
CA SER A 170 -18.60 -5.57 -11.25
C SER A 170 -18.56 -6.16 -9.84
#